data_AF-A0A0G1TFP9-F1
#
_entry.id   AF-A0A0G1TFP9-F1
#
_cell.length_a   1.000
_cell.length_b   1.000
_cell.length_c   1.000
_cell.angle_alpha   90.00
_cell.angle_beta   90.00
_cell.angle_gamma   90.00
#
_symmetry.space_group_name_H-M   'P 1'
#
loop_
_entity.id
_entity.type
_entity.pdbx_description
1 polymer ?
#
loop_
_entity_poly.entity_id
_entity_poly.type
_entity_poly.pdbx_seq_one_letter_code
_entity_poly.pdbx_strand_id
1 'polypeptide(L)'
;MANSAQVYVDYLINKVGVKFASDQTREGGHDAFRTYHVADETGKAIELALLKKVSQNPRIKMLTDTTAVDLLTSWHHSTDFQASYEPNFCAGAYLLNKKTGEITKALAKHTILATGGAGQIFKRTSNPEGATGDGVAMAHRAGVAVDNLEYVQFHPTTLAISGAPSLLITEAARGEGGELVDQKGREFMKDYDERGSRATRDIVSRALRDMMIKNDMPHMYLNLHSYMTRDKILEHFPMIFAECLKYGVDITKDNIPVAPAAHFMCGGIWTDAETGATTLKNLWAAGETATNGGIHGANRLASNSLVAGGIWGEIVARQIVARIKTTGMPKNDEIKSWTYHSRKPVDAGVIQMYLDIIRSIMWTEVGLVRDYDGLKNARRTISGIERTIENDLYHDGPISDQLVTLRNIALVAQLTAEAAWENKISAGCHYRSN
;
A
#
# COMPACT_ATOMS: atom_id res chain seq x y z
N MET A 1 20.53 -12.56 3.95
CA MET A 1 19.68 -11.67 3.12
C MET A 1 20.34 -11.20 1.82
N ALA A 2 21.64 -10.90 1.75
CA ALA A 2 22.25 -10.41 0.48
C ALA A 2 22.10 -11.38 -0.72
N ASN A 3 22.13 -12.69 -0.48
CA ASN A 3 21.96 -13.69 -1.55
C ASN A 3 20.49 -13.94 -1.94
N SER A 4 19.50 -13.54 -1.13
CA SER A 4 18.09 -13.87 -1.40
C SER A 4 17.44 -13.00 -2.47
N ALA A 5 17.91 -11.76 -2.66
CA ALA A 5 17.40 -10.87 -3.70
C ALA A 5 17.76 -11.35 -5.10
N GLN A 6 19.04 -11.69 -5.33
CA GLN A 6 19.46 -12.22 -6.63
C GLN A 6 18.80 -13.58 -6.91
N VAL A 7 18.68 -14.45 -5.91
CA VAL A 7 17.97 -15.73 -6.05
C VAL A 7 16.51 -15.53 -6.48
N TYR A 8 15.81 -14.53 -5.93
CA TYR A 8 14.45 -14.22 -6.34
C TYR A 8 14.38 -13.66 -7.77
N VAL A 9 15.31 -12.78 -8.15
CA VAL A 9 15.41 -12.29 -9.54
C VAL A 9 15.70 -13.44 -10.51
N ASP A 10 16.61 -14.34 -10.16
CA ASP A 10 16.92 -15.53 -10.96
C ASP A 10 15.71 -16.46 -11.09
N TYR A 11 14.88 -16.56 -10.05
CA TYR A 11 13.60 -17.27 -10.13
C TYR A 11 12.64 -16.59 -11.13
N LEU A 12 12.51 -15.26 -11.09
CA LEU A 12 11.69 -14.52 -12.05
C LEU A 12 12.16 -14.73 -13.49
N ILE A 13 13.47 -14.70 -13.73
CA ILE A 13 14.06 -14.92 -15.06
C ILE A 13 13.87 -16.37 -15.50
N ASN A 14 14.38 -17.32 -14.72
CA ASN A 14 14.58 -18.70 -15.16
C ASN A 14 13.34 -19.59 -15.01
N LYS A 15 12.45 -19.28 -14.05
CA LYS A 15 11.29 -20.12 -13.73
C LYS A 15 9.96 -19.47 -14.10
N VAL A 16 9.84 -18.16 -13.88
CA VAL A 16 8.62 -17.41 -14.24
C VAL A 16 8.66 -16.97 -15.70
N GLY A 17 9.83 -16.58 -16.21
CA GLY A 17 10.05 -16.20 -17.61
C GLY A 17 9.96 -14.69 -17.87
N VAL A 18 10.26 -13.86 -16.86
CA VAL A 18 10.31 -12.40 -17.00
C VAL A 18 11.56 -12.02 -17.79
N LYS A 19 11.39 -11.19 -18.82
CA LYS A 19 12.48 -10.68 -19.67
C LYS A 19 12.84 -9.27 -19.24
N PHE A 20 13.83 -9.14 -18.38
CA PHE A 20 14.40 -7.84 -18.02
C PHE A 20 15.31 -7.30 -19.14
N ALA A 21 15.53 -5.99 -19.13
CA ALA A 21 16.55 -5.34 -19.94
C ALA A 21 17.95 -5.89 -19.59
N SER A 22 18.89 -5.76 -20.52
CA SER A 22 20.28 -6.22 -20.34
C SER A 22 21.07 -5.35 -19.37
N ASP A 23 20.64 -4.12 -19.17
CA ASP A 23 21.22 -3.13 -18.27
C ASP A 23 20.36 -2.92 -17.00
N GLN A 24 20.91 -2.17 -16.06
CA GLN A 24 20.27 -1.87 -14.78
C GLN A 24 20.19 -0.36 -14.58
N THR A 25 19.13 0.09 -13.91
CA THR A 25 18.95 1.50 -13.56
C THR A 25 19.36 1.78 -12.12
N ARG A 26 19.41 3.07 -11.78
CA ARG A 26 19.71 3.59 -10.44
C ARG A 26 18.63 4.58 -10.03
N GLU A 27 18.11 4.43 -8.83
CA GLU A 27 17.06 5.29 -8.26
C GLU A 27 17.58 6.11 -7.08
N GLY A 28 16.73 6.96 -6.49
CA GLY A 28 17.10 7.81 -5.35
C GLY A 28 17.64 6.99 -4.17
N GLY A 29 18.78 7.40 -3.64
CA GLY A 29 19.46 6.75 -2.51
C GLY A 29 20.26 5.49 -2.86
N HIS A 30 20.47 5.19 -4.15
CA HIS A 30 21.34 4.09 -4.58
C HIS A 30 22.71 4.64 -5.01
N ASP A 31 23.80 3.98 -4.61
CA ASP A 31 25.16 4.30 -5.08
C ASP A 31 25.58 3.46 -6.31
N ALA A 32 24.87 2.38 -6.61
CA ALA A 32 25.16 1.45 -7.70
C ALA A 32 23.94 1.20 -8.60
N PHE A 33 24.19 0.84 -9.85
CA PHE A 33 23.17 0.28 -10.76
C PHE A 33 22.83 -1.13 -10.29
N ARG A 34 21.57 -1.34 -9.91
CA ARG A 34 21.12 -2.61 -9.31
C ARG A 34 19.64 -2.89 -9.50
N THR A 35 18.95 -2.02 -10.24
CA THR A 35 17.51 -2.13 -10.46
C THR A 35 17.27 -2.77 -11.81
N TYR A 36 16.83 -4.03 -11.79
CA TYR A 36 16.33 -4.70 -12.99
C TYR A 36 15.01 -4.09 -13.43
N HIS A 37 14.84 -3.90 -14.73
CA HIS A 37 13.67 -3.19 -15.26
C HIS A 37 13.19 -3.78 -16.60
N VAL A 38 11.96 -3.45 -16.97
CA VAL A 38 11.35 -3.70 -18.28
C VAL A 38 10.78 -2.37 -18.74
N ALA A 39 11.62 -1.52 -19.33
CA ALA A 39 11.32 -0.10 -19.53
C ALA A 39 10.70 0.52 -18.26
N ASP A 40 9.57 1.22 -18.38
CA ASP A 40 8.78 1.76 -17.27
C ASP A 40 7.58 0.86 -16.85
N GLU A 41 7.56 -0.42 -17.24
CA GLU A 41 6.46 -1.38 -17.01
C GLU A 41 6.87 -2.66 -16.24
N THR A 42 7.95 -2.62 -15.45
CA THR A 42 8.49 -3.79 -14.72
C THR A 42 7.44 -4.55 -13.90
N GLY A 43 6.59 -3.84 -13.15
CA GLY A 43 5.55 -4.46 -12.32
C GLY A 43 4.56 -5.29 -13.14
N LYS A 44 4.08 -4.75 -14.27
CA LYS A 44 3.16 -5.42 -15.20
C LYS A 44 3.78 -6.67 -15.81
N ALA A 45 5.05 -6.60 -16.21
CA ALA A 45 5.75 -7.75 -16.76
C ALA A 45 5.86 -8.91 -15.76
N ILE A 46 6.18 -8.61 -14.49
CA ILE A 46 6.24 -9.60 -13.41
C ILE A 46 4.85 -10.17 -13.12
N GLU A 47 3.85 -9.31 -12.94
CA GLU A 47 2.48 -9.70 -12.60
C GLU A 47 1.86 -10.63 -13.64
N LEU A 48 1.91 -10.25 -14.92
CA LEU A 48 1.36 -11.07 -16.01
C LEU A 48 2.05 -12.44 -16.10
N ALA A 49 3.37 -12.49 -15.89
CA ALA A 49 4.12 -13.73 -15.94
C ALA A 49 3.78 -14.66 -14.76
N LEU A 50 3.60 -14.11 -13.56
CA LEU A 50 3.15 -14.85 -12.37
C LEU A 50 1.70 -15.33 -12.53
N LEU A 51 0.77 -14.47 -12.97
CA LEU A 51 -0.64 -14.83 -13.20
C LEU A 51 -0.77 -15.95 -14.23
N LYS A 52 0.07 -15.95 -15.28
CA LYS A 52 0.12 -17.05 -16.24
C LYS A 52 0.51 -18.38 -15.57
N LYS A 53 1.48 -18.38 -14.65
CA LYS A 53 1.87 -19.59 -13.91
C LYS A 53 0.77 -20.07 -12.95
N VAL A 54 0.11 -19.12 -12.28
CA VAL A 54 -0.98 -19.41 -11.33
C VAL A 54 -2.18 -20.03 -12.07
N SER A 55 -2.64 -19.39 -13.15
CA SER A 55 -3.79 -19.86 -13.94
C SER A 55 -3.58 -21.22 -14.60
N GLN A 56 -2.33 -21.61 -14.87
CA GLN A 56 -1.97 -22.91 -15.43
C GLN A 56 -1.85 -24.03 -14.39
N ASN A 57 -1.92 -23.72 -13.09
CA ASN A 57 -1.77 -24.70 -12.03
C ASN A 57 -3.15 -25.18 -11.53
N PRO A 58 -3.56 -26.45 -11.80
CA PRO A 58 -4.89 -26.95 -11.43
C PRO A 58 -5.09 -27.08 -9.91
N ARG A 59 -4.02 -26.96 -9.10
CA ARG A 59 -4.10 -26.97 -7.64
C ARG A 59 -4.40 -25.59 -7.05
N ILE A 60 -4.42 -24.53 -7.86
CA ILE A 60 -4.73 -23.17 -7.42
C ILE A 60 -6.12 -22.79 -7.94
N LYS A 61 -6.99 -22.36 -7.03
CA LYS A 61 -8.30 -21.79 -7.36
C LYS A 61 -8.23 -20.28 -7.17
N MET A 62 -8.42 -19.52 -8.25
CA MET A 62 -8.55 -18.07 -8.19
C MET A 62 -10.01 -17.68 -8.01
N LEU A 63 -10.30 -16.87 -7.00
CA LEU A 63 -11.60 -16.25 -6.78
C LEU A 63 -11.44 -14.74 -7.03
N THR A 64 -12.02 -14.23 -8.11
CA THR A 64 -12.12 -12.80 -8.38
C THR A 64 -13.47 -12.27 -7.87
N ASP A 65 -13.66 -10.95 -7.85
CA ASP A 65 -14.90 -10.33 -7.40
C ASP A 65 -15.34 -10.80 -5.99
N THR A 66 -14.36 -11.04 -5.12
CA THR A 66 -14.55 -11.61 -3.79
C THR A 66 -13.77 -10.81 -2.76
N THR A 67 -14.44 -10.27 -1.76
CA THR A 67 -13.84 -9.43 -0.72
C THR A 67 -13.73 -10.21 0.58
N ALA A 68 -12.54 -10.25 1.17
CA ALA A 68 -12.39 -10.79 2.53
C ALA A 68 -12.94 -9.77 3.53
N VAL A 69 -13.93 -10.17 4.31
CA VAL A 69 -14.65 -9.30 5.25
C VAL A 69 -13.93 -9.22 6.58
N ASP A 70 -13.65 -10.39 7.16
CA ASP A 70 -12.94 -10.54 8.42
C ASP A 70 -12.28 -11.92 8.53
N LEU A 71 -11.23 -12.00 9.33
CA LEU A 71 -10.58 -13.26 9.66
C LEU A 71 -11.44 -14.08 10.63
N LEU A 72 -11.48 -15.39 10.40
CA LEU A 72 -12.06 -16.34 11.33
C LEU A 72 -11.01 -16.72 12.36
N THR A 73 -11.34 -16.60 13.65
CA THR A 73 -10.47 -16.93 14.79
C THR A 73 -11.15 -17.90 15.73
N SER A 74 -10.39 -18.83 16.31
CA SER A 74 -10.94 -19.85 17.22
C SER A 74 -11.57 -19.25 18.47
N TRP A 75 -11.10 -18.09 18.95
CA TRP A 75 -11.70 -17.44 20.12
C TRP A 75 -13.04 -16.77 19.81
N HIS A 76 -13.13 -16.00 18.73
CA HIS A 76 -14.30 -15.13 18.50
C HIS A 76 -15.41 -15.84 17.72
N HIS A 77 -15.02 -16.75 16.82
CA HIS A 77 -15.94 -17.34 15.85
C HIS A 77 -16.30 -18.79 16.16
N SER A 78 -15.72 -19.38 17.21
CA SER A 78 -16.11 -20.70 17.67
C SER A 78 -17.58 -20.74 18.13
N THR A 79 -18.25 -21.84 17.84
CA THR A 79 -19.56 -22.18 18.42
C THR A 79 -19.44 -22.66 19.87
N ASP A 80 -18.27 -23.14 20.27
CA ASP A 80 -17.94 -23.48 21.66
C ASP A 80 -17.36 -22.27 22.39
N PHE A 81 -18.06 -21.81 23.43
CA PHE A 81 -17.65 -20.70 24.28
C PHE A 81 -16.39 -21.00 25.11
N GLN A 82 -16.05 -22.27 25.33
CA GLN A 82 -14.83 -22.65 26.04
C GLN A 82 -13.57 -22.51 25.17
N ALA A 83 -13.70 -22.34 23.86
CA ALA A 83 -12.57 -22.21 22.95
C ALA A 83 -11.66 -21.00 23.27
N SER A 84 -12.15 -20.00 24.00
CA SER A 84 -11.33 -18.87 24.48
C SER A 84 -10.28 -19.27 25.51
N TYR A 85 -10.40 -20.44 26.13
CA TYR A 85 -9.39 -20.98 27.06
C TYR A 85 -8.29 -21.80 26.37
N GLU A 86 -8.45 -22.11 25.09
CA GLU A 86 -7.46 -22.80 24.26
C GLU A 86 -6.57 -21.82 23.47
N PRO A 87 -5.44 -22.23 22.88
CA PRO A 87 -4.63 -21.33 22.06
C PRO A 87 -5.40 -20.75 20.85
N ASN A 88 -5.36 -19.42 20.67
CA ASN A 88 -5.98 -18.76 19.52
C ASN A 88 -5.30 -19.13 18.20
N PHE A 89 -6.07 -19.33 17.14
CA PHE A 89 -5.54 -19.51 15.79
C PHE A 89 -6.50 -18.95 14.73
N CYS A 90 -5.95 -18.61 13.57
CA CYS A 90 -6.74 -18.28 12.39
C CYS A 90 -7.28 -19.55 11.73
N ALA A 91 -8.59 -19.57 11.51
CA ALA A 91 -9.33 -20.66 10.90
C ALA A 91 -9.70 -20.40 9.42
N GLY A 92 -9.38 -19.22 8.88
CA GLY A 92 -9.79 -18.81 7.54
C GLY A 92 -10.30 -17.37 7.51
N ALA A 93 -11.25 -17.08 6.62
CA ALA A 93 -11.90 -15.78 6.51
C ALA A 93 -13.37 -15.90 6.08
N TYR A 94 -14.16 -14.87 6.39
CA TYR A 94 -15.42 -14.63 5.70
C TYR A 94 -15.18 -13.96 4.35
N LEU A 95 -15.84 -14.46 3.31
CA LEU A 95 -15.71 -13.97 1.94
C LEU A 95 -17.06 -13.46 1.44
N LEU A 96 -17.12 -12.19 1.08
CA LEU A 96 -18.24 -11.56 0.40
C LEU A 96 -18.10 -11.74 -1.12
N ASN A 97 -19.06 -12.40 -1.74
CA ASN A 97 -19.17 -12.42 -3.19
C ASN A 97 -19.81 -11.11 -3.67
N LYS A 98 -19.05 -10.29 -4.40
CA LYS A 98 -19.49 -8.96 -4.83
C LYS A 98 -20.67 -8.99 -5.80
N LYS A 99 -20.91 -10.11 -6.49
CA LYS A 99 -22.00 -10.27 -7.47
C LYS A 99 -23.30 -10.69 -6.81
N THR A 100 -23.23 -11.58 -5.81
CA THR A 100 -24.43 -12.12 -5.16
C THR A 100 -24.77 -11.43 -3.84
N GLY A 101 -23.80 -10.74 -3.22
CA GLY A 101 -23.91 -10.19 -1.87
C GLY A 101 -23.81 -11.25 -0.76
N GLU A 102 -23.60 -12.52 -1.12
CA GLU A 102 -23.52 -13.63 -0.18
C GLU A 102 -22.17 -13.66 0.54
N ILE A 103 -22.21 -13.93 1.85
CA ILE A 103 -21.02 -14.12 2.66
C ILE A 103 -20.87 -15.58 3.03
N THR A 104 -19.72 -16.15 2.72
CA THR A 104 -19.40 -17.56 2.96
C THR A 104 -18.16 -17.69 3.83
N LYS A 105 -18.04 -18.83 4.53
CA LYS A 105 -16.81 -19.19 5.24
C LYS A 105 -15.83 -19.85 4.27
N ALA A 106 -14.61 -19.34 4.20
CA ALA A 106 -13.48 -20.04 3.61
C ALA A 106 -12.55 -20.52 4.72
N LEU A 107 -12.65 -21.81 5.07
CA LEU A 107 -11.82 -22.42 6.10
C LEU A 107 -10.48 -22.88 5.54
N ALA A 108 -9.41 -22.67 6.30
CA ALA A 108 -8.07 -23.04 5.89
C ALA A 108 -7.22 -23.48 7.09
N LYS A 109 -6.27 -24.38 6.83
CA LYS A 109 -5.21 -24.72 7.80
C LYS A 109 -4.28 -23.55 8.06
N HIS A 110 -4.01 -22.76 7.02
CA HIS A 110 -3.15 -21.58 7.05
C HIS A 110 -3.73 -20.50 6.15
N THR A 111 -3.71 -19.26 6.62
CA THR A 111 -4.21 -18.07 5.90
C THR A 111 -3.06 -17.10 5.71
N ILE A 112 -2.88 -16.58 4.50
CA ILE A 112 -1.85 -15.57 4.18
C ILE A 112 -2.55 -14.28 3.78
N LEU A 113 -2.21 -13.18 4.44
CA LEU A 113 -2.57 -11.83 4.02
C LEU A 113 -1.48 -11.26 3.10
N ALA A 114 -1.86 -10.93 1.88
CA ALA A 114 -1.01 -10.29 0.87
C ALA A 114 -1.81 -9.20 0.13
N THR A 115 -2.50 -8.36 0.89
CA THR A 115 -3.56 -7.45 0.41
C THR A 115 -3.06 -6.10 -0.12
N GLY A 116 -1.74 -5.90 -0.21
CA GLY A 116 -1.15 -4.61 -0.55
C GLY A 116 -1.21 -3.58 0.58
N GLY A 117 -0.95 -2.32 0.25
CA GLY A 117 -0.89 -1.20 1.20
C GLY A 117 -2.22 -0.50 1.47
N ALA A 118 -2.12 0.69 2.06
CA ALA A 118 -3.25 1.50 2.52
C ALA A 118 -3.26 2.94 1.97
N GLY A 119 -2.73 3.17 0.76
CA GLY A 119 -2.66 4.54 0.21
C GLY A 119 -4.02 5.22 0.03
N GLN A 120 -5.10 4.45 -0.10
CA GLN A 120 -6.47 4.98 -0.25
C GLN A 120 -7.04 5.61 1.02
N ILE A 121 -6.32 5.57 2.15
CA ILE A 121 -6.68 6.37 3.33
C ILE A 121 -6.36 7.87 3.13
N PHE A 122 -5.58 8.23 2.11
CA PHE A 122 -5.24 9.62 1.78
C PHE A 122 -6.02 10.12 0.57
N LYS A 123 -6.31 11.42 0.55
CA LYS A 123 -6.98 12.10 -0.58
C LYS A 123 -6.24 11.96 -1.92
N ARG A 124 -4.90 11.92 -1.88
CA ARG A 124 -4.06 11.80 -3.07
C ARG A 124 -3.07 10.65 -2.91
N THR A 125 -3.16 9.66 -3.79
CA THR A 125 -2.33 8.46 -3.78
C THR A 125 -2.01 7.99 -5.19
N SER A 126 -0.82 7.41 -5.36
CA SER A 126 -0.47 6.68 -6.59
C SER A 126 -0.98 5.23 -6.60
N ASN A 127 -1.60 4.77 -5.51
CA ASN A 127 -2.03 3.40 -5.39
C ASN A 127 -3.36 3.16 -6.13
N PRO A 128 -3.61 1.92 -6.59
CA PRO A 128 -4.90 1.56 -7.16
C PRO A 128 -6.04 1.67 -6.12
N GLU A 129 -7.29 1.67 -6.58
CA GLU A 129 -8.48 1.80 -5.74
C GLU A 129 -8.59 0.73 -4.65
N GLY A 130 -8.00 -0.46 -4.86
CA GLY A 130 -8.00 -1.56 -3.90
C GLY A 130 -6.99 -1.45 -2.75
N ALA A 131 -6.12 -0.43 -2.73
CA ALA A 131 -5.10 -0.28 -1.66
C ALA A 131 -5.69 0.40 -0.41
N THR A 132 -6.66 -0.26 0.21
CA THR A 132 -7.53 0.26 1.29
C THR A 132 -7.08 -0.18 2.69
N GLY A 133 -6.02 -0.98 2.79
CA GLY A 133 -5.50 -1.46 4.09
C GLY A 133 -6.30 -2.61 4.70
N ASP A 134 -7.10 -3.34 3.92
CA ASP A 134 -8.02 -4.37 4.42
C ASP A 134 -7.33 -5.45 5.27
N GLY A 135 -6.14 -5.92 4.85
CA GLY A 135 -5.38 -6.92 5.61
C GLY A 135 -4.97 -6.42 6.99
N VAL A 136 -4.48 -5.17 7.08
CA VAL A 136 -4.11 -4.54 8.36
C VAL A 136 -5.34 -4.42 9.27
N ALA A 137 -6.46 -3.97 8.71
CA ALA A 137 -7.71 -3.82 9.45
C ALA A 137 -8.22 -5.16 10.01
N MET A 138 -8.30 -6.20 9.17
CA MET A 138 -8.72 -7.54 9.58
C MET A 138 -7.77 -8.15 10.62
N ALA A 139 -6.46 -8.00 10.43
CA ALA A 139 -5.46 -8.51 11.36
C ALA A 139 -5.57 -7.81 12.73
N HIS A 140 -5.68 -6.49 12.75
CA HIS A 140 -5.85 -5.73 13.99
C HIS A 140 -7.11 -6.14 14.75
N ARG A 141 -8.26 -6.27 14.06
CA ARG A 141 -9.51 -6.77 14.67
C ARG A 141 -9.39 -8.20 15.21
N ALA A 142 -8.52 -9.02 14.62
CA ALA A 142 -8.20 -10.36 15.11
C ALA A 142 -7.22 -10.38 16.30
N GLY A 143 -6.78 -9.21 16.79
CA GLY A 143 -5.81 -9.08 17.89
C GLY A 143 -4.36 -9.29 17.45
N VAL A 144 -4.07 -9.19 16.15
CA VAL A 144 -2.72 -9.31 15.61
C VAL A 144 -1.98 -7.98 15.78
N ALA A 145 -0.70 -8.04 16.16
CA ALA A 145 0.12 -6.85 16.27
C ALA A 145 0.30 -6.17 14.90
N VAL A 146 0.16 -4.85 14.89
CA VAL A 146 0.48 -3.97 13.76
C VAL A 146 1.53 -2.97 14.23
N ASP A 147 2.39 -2.52 13.32
CA ASP A 147 3.55 -1.70 13.67
C ASP A 147 3.90 -0.73 12.55
N ASN A 148 4.58 0.36 12.90
CA ASN A 148 5.16 1.34 11.96
C ASN A 148 4.15 2.00 10.99
N LEU A 149 2.87 2.08 11.37
CA LEU A 149 1.81 2.61 10.50
C LEU A 149 1.97 4.10 10.19
N GLU A 150 2.69 4.84 11.02
CA GLU A 150 3.01 6.25 10.79
C GLU A 150 4.00 6.47 9.63
N TYR A 151 4.74 5.43 9.22
CA TYR A 151 5.73 5.49 8.15
C TYR A 151 5.09 5.21 6.79
N VAL A 152 4.30 6.17 6.32
CA VAL A 152 3.76 6.20 4.96
C VAL A 152 4.65 7.05 4.08
N GLN A 153 5.24 6.44 3.05
CA GLN A 153 6.06 7.15 2.08
C GLN A 153 5.20 7.87 1.06
N PHE A 154 5.53 9.14 0.81
CA PHE A 154 4.96 9.93 -0.26
C PHE A 154 5.92 9.96 -1.46
N HIS A 155 5.41 9.70 -2.65
CA HIS A 155 6.16 9.86 -3.88
C HIS A 155 6.12 11.34 -4.32
N PRO A 156 7.27 11.99 -4.61
CA PRO A 156 7.29 13.42 -4.90
C PRO A 156 6.65 13.77 -6.25
N THR A 157 6.85 12.92 -7.27
CA THR A 157 6.48 13.23 -8.65
C THR A 157 5.32 12.33 -9.10
N THR A 158 4.10 12.82 -8.92
CA THR A 158 2.90 12.19 -9.50
C THR A 158 2.09 13.24 -10.24
N LEU A 159 1.48 12.86 -11.36
CA LEU A 159 0.76 13.77 -12.27
C LEU A 159 -0.33 14.55 -11.53
N ALA A 160 -0.27 15.88 -11.64
CA ALA A 160 -1.15 16.79 -10.91
C ALA A 160 -2.00 17.61 -11.89
N ILE A 161 -2.89 16.91 -12.59
CA ILE A 161 -3.86 17.52 -13.51
C ILE A 161 -5.26 17.18 -13.01
N SER A 162 -6.15 18.18 -12.98
CA SER A 162 -7.55 17.97 -12.58
C SER A 162 -8.22 16.93 -13.47
N GLY A 163 -8.89 15.94 -12.86
CA GLY A 163 -9.52 14.83 -13.58
C GLY A 163 -8.56 13.71 -14.04
N ALA A 164 -7.25 13.90 -13.91
CA ALA A 164 -6.27 12.84 -14.13
C ALA A 164 -6.04 12.02 -12.85
N PRO A 165 -5.75 10.71 -12.95
CA PRO A 165 -5.26 9.94 -11.82
C PRO A 165 -3.91 10.51 -11.37
N SER A 166 -3.55 10.29 -10.11
CA SER A 166 -2.20 10.64 -9.59
C SER A 166 -1.15 9.64 -10.09
N LEU A 167 -1.01 9.56 -11.41
CA LEU A 167 -0.07 8.69 -12.10
C LEU A 167 1.35 8.97 -11.61
N LEU A 168 2.07 7.92 -11.24
CA LEU A 168 3.45 8.05 -10.81
C LEU A 168 4.37 8.34 -11.99
N ILE A 169 5.15 9.43 -11.88
CA ILE A 169 6.25 9.71 -12.81
C ILE A 169 7.51 9.11 -12.19
N THR A 170 8.08 8.10 -12.84
CA THR A 170 9.16 7.26 -12.27
C THR A 170 10.31 8.08 -11.69
N GLU A 171 10.86 7.61 -10.57
CA GLU A 171 12.03 8.23 -9.95
C GLU A 171 13.25 8.23 -10.88
N ALA A 172 13.33 7.27 -11.80
CA ALA A 172 14.34 7.25 -12.85
C ALA A 172 14.32 8.54 -13.70
N ALA A 173 13.16 9.18 -13.88
CA ALA A 173 13.06 10.44 -14.63
C ALA A 173 13.89 11.56 -13.99
N ARG A 174 13.92 11.65 -12.65
CA ARG A 174 14.83 12.56 -11.91
C ARG A 174 16.26 12.03 -11.90
N GLY A 175 16.43 10.72 -11.69
CA GLY A 175 17.74 10.06 -11.65
C GLY A 175 18.56 10.27 -12.93
N GLU A 176 17.89 10.33 -14.08
CA GLU A 176 18.48 10.53 -15.40
C GLU A 176 18.72 12.00 -15.77
N GLY A 177 18.38 12.96 -14.91
CA GLY A 177 18.64 14.39 -15.13
C GLY A 177 17.40 15.27 -15.20
N GLY A 178 16.19 14.73 -15.00
CA GLY A 178 15.00 15.55 -14.88
C GLY A 178 15.05 16.46 -13.64
N GLU A 179 14.77 17.74 -13.84
CA GLU A 179 14.85 18.75 -12.77
C GLU A 179 13.47 19.27 -12.36
N LEU A 180 13.29 19.48 -11.05
CA LEU A 180 12.10 20.12 -10.51
C LEU A 180 12.22 21.64 -10.61
N VAL A 181 11.22 22.25 -11.25
CA VAL A 181 11.18 23.68 -11.53
C VAL A 181 9.87 24.31 -11.07
N ASP A 182 9.93 25.59 -10.72
CA ASP A 182 8.75 26.39 -10.41
C ASP A 182 8.02 26.85 -11.68
N GLN A 183 6.92 27.60 -11.52
CA GLN A 183 6.13 28.15 -12.62
C GLN A 183 6.90 29.08 -13.57
N LYS A 184 8.06 29.60 -13.16
CA LYS A 184 8.94 30.45 -13.97
C LYS A 184 10.09 29.66 -14.60
N GLY A 185 10.13 28.34 -14.38
CA GLY A 185 11.20 27.46 -14.87
C GLY A 185 12.47 27.48 -14.03
N ARG A 186 12.44 28.03 -12.80
CA ARG A 186 13.62 28.05 -11.92
C ARG A 186 13.77 26.70 -11.21
N GLU A 187 14.95 26.09 -11.32
CA GLU A 187 15.36 24.97 -10.46
C GLU A 187 15.35 25.43 -8.99
N PHE A 188 14.57 24.78 -8.13
CA PHE A 188 14.46 25.19 -6.72
C PHE A 188 15.06 24.19 -5.73
N MET A 189 15.32 22.94 -6.14
CA MET A 189 15.70 21.89 -5.19
C MET A 189 17.03 22.14 -4.47
N LYS A 190 17.95 22.90 -5.08
CA LYS A 190 19.22 23.31 -4.45
C LYS A 190 19.04 24.25 -3.27
N ASP A 191 17.88 24.91 -3.16
CA ASP A 191 17.54 25.72 -1.98
C ASP A 191 17.27 24.84 -0.74
N TYR A 192 17.05 23.53 -0.93
CA TYR A 192 16.66 22.58 0.12
C TYR A 192 17.73 21.51 0.39
N ASP A 193 18.41 21.02 -0.64
CA ASP A 193 19.41 19.95 -0.53
C ASP A 193 20.45 20.08 -1.65
N GLU A 194 21.72 19.88 -1.32
CA GLU A 194 22.84 19.96 -2.27
C GLU A 194 22.72 18.96 -3.43
N ARG A 195 22.04 17.82 -3.22
CA ARG A 195 21.79 16.80 -4.25
C ARG A 195 20.70 17.22 -5.25
N GLY A 196 20.03 18.35 -5.04
CA GLY A 196 18.99 18.86 -5.92
C GLY A 196 17.85 17.87 -6.11
N SER A 197 17.37 17.72 -7.35
CA SER A 197 16.27 16.80 -7.69
C SER A 197 16.59 15.32 -7.46
N ARG A 198 17.85 14.97 -7.11
CA ARG A 198 18.30 13.61 -6.78
C ARG A 198 18.34 13.31 -5.28
N ALA A 199 17.91 14.25 -4.43
CA ALA A 199 17.76 14.00 -3.00
C ALA A 199 16.74 12.87 -2.70
N THR A 200 16.68 12.43 -1.44
CA THR A 200 15.76 11.36 -1.03
C THR A 200 14.30 11.79 -1.15
N ARG A 201 13.40 10.83 -1.39
CA ARG A 201 11.96 11.08 -1.66
C ARG A 201 11.28 11.97 -0.63
N ASP A 202 11.62 11.78 0.65
CA ASP A 202 11.04 12.54 1.75
C ASP A 202 11.45 14.02 1.71
N ILE A 203 12.72 14.32 1.39
CA ILE A 203 13.23 15.68 1.21
C ILE A 203 12.57 16.34 -0.01
N VAL A 204 12.57 15.65 -1.16
CA VAL A 204 11.97 16.18 -2.40
C VAL A 204 10.48 16.44 -2.23
N SER A 205 9.75 15.54 -1.56
CA SER A 205 8.31 15.73 -1.31
C SER A 205 8.05 16.94 -0.42
N ARG A 206 8.85 17.13 0.64
CA ARG A 206 8.72 18.30 1.54
C ARG A 206 9.04 19.60 0.83
N ALA A 207 10.10 19.62 0.01
CA ALA A 207 10.46 20.78 -0.81
C ALA A 207 9.35 21.15 -1.80
N LEU A 208 8.77 20.16 -2.48
CA LEU A 208 7.63 20.36 -3.37
C LEU A 208 6.43 20.96 -2.64
N ARG A 209 6.05 20.41 -1.48
CA ARG A 209 4.94 20.95 -0.67
C ARG A 209 5.20 22.39 -0.24
N ASP A 210 6.41 22.69 0.23
CA ASP A 210 6.77 24.05 0.65
C ASP A 210 6.72 25.04 -0.52
N MET A 211 7.23 24.65 -1.70
CA MET A 211 7.14 25.48 -2.90
C MET A 211 5.71 25.68 -3.40
N MET A 212 4.86 24.65 -3.32
CA MET A 212 3.43 24.74 -3.61
C MET A 212 2.75 25.78 -2.71
N ILE A 213 3.03 25.75 -1.40
CA ILE A 213 2.48 26.72 -0.44
C ILE A 213 3.01 28.14 -0.72
N LYS A 214 4.33 28.30 -0.89
CA LYS A 214 4.96 29.61 -1.13
C LYS A 214 4.49 30.29 -2.41
N ASN A 215 4.13 29.52 -3.44
CA ASN A 215 3.67 30.04 -4.72
C ASN A 215 2.15 30.05 -4.86
N ASP A 216 1.40 29.58 -3.86
CA ASP A 216 -0.06 29.39 -3.92
C ASP A 216 -0.49 28.56 -5.15
N MET A 217 0.17 27.42 -5.34
CA MET A 217 0.00 26.56 -6.52
C MET A 217 -0.30 25.11 -6.12
N PRO A 218 -1.21 24.42 -6.83
CA PRO A 218 -1.56 23.03 -6.52
C PRO A 218 -0.50 22.01 -6.98
N HIS A 219 0.49 22.43 -7.75
CA HIS A 219 1.58 21.60 -8.27
C HIS A 219 2.81 22.44 -8.60
N MET A 220 3.96 21.79 -8.70
CA MET A 220 5.15 22.32 -9.39
C MET A 220 5.37 21.53 -10.68
N TYR A 221 6.54 21.67 -11.30
CA TYR A 221 6.82 21.03 -12.57
C TYR A 221 8.06 20.14 -12.53
N LEU A 222 8.03 19.05 -13.29
CA LEU A 222 9.20 18.25 -13.65
C LEU A 222 9.58 18.54 -15.10
N ASN A 223 10.78 19.05 -15.32
CA ASN A 223 11.34 19.33 -16.64
C ASN A 223 12.25 18.18 -17.08
N LEU A 224 11.84 17.46 -18.13
CA LEU A 224 12.66 16.42 -18.78
C LEU A 224 13.30 16.93 -20.07
N HIS A 225 12.54 17.66 -20.88
CA HIS A 225 12.90 18.01 -22.25
C HIS A 225 14.09 18.97 -22.36
N SER A 226 14.42 19.73 -21.31
CA SER A 226 15.63 20.55 -21.27
C SER A 226 16.91 19.75 -20.99
N TYR A 227 16.81 18.52 -20.49
CA TYR A 227 17.95 17.71 -20.02
C TYR A 227 18.09 16.38 -20.75
N MET A 228 17.08 15.97 -21.51
CA MET A 228 17.06 14.73 -22.28
C MET A 228 16.56 14.98 -23.69
N THR A 229 17.13 14.26 -24.66
CA THR A 229 16.65 14.32 -26.04
C THR A 229 15.27 13.66 -26.15
N ARG A 230 14.48 14.09 -27.15
CA ARG A 230 13.18 13.49 -27.45
C ARG A 230 13.26 11.97 -27.58
N ASP A 231 14.21 11.47 -28.35
CA ASP A 231 14.37 10.04 -28.61
C ASP A 231 14.63 9.27 -27.32
N LYS A 232 15.49 9.80 -26.44
CA LYS A 232 15.78 9.20 -25.14
C LYS A 232 14.54 9.16 -24.23
N ILE A 233 13.76 10.25 -24.19
CA ILE A 233 12.52 10.31 -23.40
C ILE A 233 11.53 9.25 -23.89
N LEU A 234 11.35 9.10 -25.20
CA LEU A 234 10.40 8.14 -25.78
C LEU A 234 10.87 6.68 -25.62
N GLU A 235 12.17 6.43 -25.62
CA GLU A 235 12.74 5.10 -25.38
C GLU A 235 12.59 4.67 -23.92
N HIS A 236 12.91 5.57 -22.96
CA HIS A 236 12.97 5.23 -21.54
C HIS A 236 11.61 5.35 -20.83
N PHE A 237 10.74 6.26 -21.27
CA PHE A 237 9.46 6.57 -20.61
C PHE A 237 8.24 6.48 -21.55
N PRO A 238 8.09 5.41 -22.35
CA PRO A 238 7.03 5.31 -23.35
C PRO A 238 5.63 5.28 -22.72
N MET A 239 5.45 4.60 -21.58
CA MET A 239 4.15 4.54 -20.90
C MET A 239 3.82 5.91 -20.30
N ILE A 240 4.77 6.55 -19.61
CA ILE A 240 4.56 7.90 -19.05
C ILE A 240 4.23 8.91 -20.16
N PHE A 241 4.94 8.88 -21.29
CA PHE A 241 4.61 9.74 -22.44
C PHE A 241 3.17 9.52 -22.91
N ALA A 242 2.77 8.27 -23.14
CA ALA A 242 1.44 7.93 -23.62
C ALA A 242 0.34 8.36 -22.63
N GLU A 243 0.55 8.18 -21.32
CA GLU A 243 -0.43 8.56 -20.31
C GLU A 243 -0.53 10.08 -20.13
N CYS A 244 0.60 10.80 -20.07
CA CYS A 244 0.61 12.26 -19.98
C CYS A 244 -0.05 12.91 -21.20
N LEU A 245 0.16 12.35 -22.40
CA LEU A 245 -0.41 12.88 -23.64
C LEU A 245 -1.94 12.84 -23.65
N LYS A 246 -2.57 11.85 -22.99
CA LYS A 246 -4.04 11.78 -22.83
C LYS A 246 -4.62 13.01 -22.11
N TYR A 247 -3.81 13.67 -21.29
CA TYR A 247 -4.16 14.88 -20.55
C TYR A 247 -3.53 16.14 -21.15
N GLY A 248 -3.05 16.07 -22.40
CA GLY A 248 -2.55 17.22 -23.15
C GLY A 248 -1.12 17.65 -22.81
N VAL A 249 -0.31 16.77 -22.20
CA VAL A 249 1.10 17.06 -21.87
C VAL A 249 2.03 16.22 -22.73
N ASP A 250 2.74 16.85 -23.67
CA ASP A 250 3.83 16.22 -24.44
C ASP A 250 5.12 16.33 -23.63
N ILE A 251 5.48 15.29 -22.86
CA ILE A 251 6.64 15.31 -21.95
C ILE A 251 8.00 15.51 -22.66
N THR A 252 8.02 15.51 -24.00
CA THR A 252 9.22 15.78 -24.80
C THR A 252 9.39 17.27 -25.14
N LYS A 253 8.42 18.11 -24.76
CA LYS A 253 8.41 19.56 -25.04
C LYS A 253 7.87 20.38 -23.87
N ASP A 254 7.01 19.79 -23.06
CA ASP A 254 6.28 20.43 -21.97
C ASP A 254 6.83 20.01 -20.62
N ASN A 255 6.72 20.92 -19.65
CA ASN A 255 6.93 20.65 -18.24
C ASN A 255 5.78 19.82 -17.67
N ILE A 256 6.07 18.75 -16.92
CA ILE A 256 5.05 17.85 -16.36
C ILE A 256 4.53 18.42 -15.03
N PRO A 257 3.23 18.71 -14.88
CA PRO A 257 2.65 19.10 -13.60
C PRO A 257 2.75 17.96 -12.58
N VAL A 258 3.44 18.19 -11.47
CA VAL A 258 3.69 17.18 -10.44
C VAL A 258 3.42 17.69 -9.03
N ALA A 259 2.89 16.79 -8.20
CA ALA A 259 2.73 17.00 -6.76
C ALA A 259 3.00 15.70 -5.97
N PRO A 260 3.25 15.78 -4.65
CA PRO A 260 3.42 14.59 -3.82
C PRO A 260 2.13 13.78 -3.67
N ALA A 261 2.21 12.45 -3.58
CA ALA A 261 1.07 11.57 -3.29
C ALA A 261 1.48 10.40 -2.39
N ALA A 262 0.57 9.90 -1.54
CA ALA A 262 0.82 8.69 -0.75
C ALA A 262 1.10 7.50 -1.67
N HIS A 263 2.13 6.71 -1.37
CA HIS A 263 2.67 5.74 -2.32
C HIS A 263 2.94 4.36 -1.75
N PHE A 264 3.52 4.28 -0.54
CA PHE A 264 3.91 3.00 0.04
C PHE A 264 3.79 3.01 1.56
N MET A 265 3.20 1.97 2.12
CA MET A 265 3.14 1.76 3.57
C MET A 265 4.36 0.96 4.03
N CYS A 266 5.24 1.57 4.82
CA CYS A 266 6.45 0.87 5.31
C CYS A 266 6.12 -0.06 6.50
N GLY A 267 5.13 0.30 7.30
CA GLY A 267 4.56 -0.53 8.35
C GLY A 267 3.49 -1.50 7.86
N GLY A 268 2.70 -2.02 8.79
CA GLY A 268 1.60 -2.94 8.49
C GLY A 268 1.46 -3.98 9.59
N ILE A 269 1.05 -5.19 9.21
CA ILE A 269 0.98 -6.35 10.09
C ILE A 269 2.40 -6.70 10.54
N TRP A 270 2.62 -6.75 11.85
CA TRP A 270 3.91 -7.16 12.38
C TRP A 270 4.18 -8.63 12.01
N THR A 271 5.36 -8.88 11.47
CA THR A 271 5.80 -10.22 11.08
C THR A 271 7.21 -10.48 11.57
N ASP A 272 7.43 -11.70 12.07
CA ASP A 272 8.75 -12.17 12.46
C ASP A 272 9.72 -12.14 11.27
N ALA A 273 10.96 -11.69 11.50
CA ALA A 273 11.91 -11.43 10.44
C ALA A 273 12.45 -12.70 9.76
N GLU A 274 12.49 -13.82 10.47
CA GLU A 274 13.03 -15.08 9.96
C GLU A 274 11.95 -15.97 9.33
N THR A 275 10.75 -15.94 9.91
CA THR A 275 9.67 -16.86 9.55
C THR A 275 8.51 -16.21 8.80
N GLY A 276 8.35 -14.88 8.89
CA GLY A 276 7.18 -14.18 8.36
C GLY A 276 5.87 -14.51 9.11
N ALA A 277 5.95 -15.14 10.28
CA ALA A 277 4.79 -15.42 11.11
C ALA A 277 4.22 -14.14 11.72
N THR A 278 2.89 -14.05 11.80
CA THR A 278 2.23 -13.01 12.61
C THR A 278 2.13 -13.46 14.07
N THR A 279 1.60 -12.59 14.95
CA THR A 279 1.35 -12.97 16.36
C THR A 279 0.16 -13.94 16.54
N LEU A 280 -0.62 -14.21 15.48
CA LEU A 280 -1.72 -15.18 15.52
C LEU A 280 -1.31 -16.48 14.81
N LYS A 281 -1.45 -17.61 15.52
CA LYS A 281 -1.15 -18.93 14.98
C LYS A 281 -1.94 -19.18 13.69
N ASN A 282 -1.28 -19.79 12.71
CA ASN A 282 -1.80 -20.10 11.38
C ASN A 282 -2.14 -18.90 10.48
N LEU A 283 -1.93 -17.66 10.96
CA LEU A 283 -2.01 -16.46 10.14
C LEU A 283 -0.60 -15.98 9.76
N TRP A 284 -0.42 -15.69 8.49
CA TRP A 284 0.81 -15.18 7.90
C TRP A 284 0.53 -13.88 7.17
N ALA A 285 1.56 -13.06 6.98
CA ALA A 285 1.45 -11.87 6.14
C ALA A 285 2.75 -11.66 5.35
N ALA A 286 2.64 -11.17 4.13
CA ALA A 286 3.80 -10.90 3.26
C ALA A 286 3.49 -9.78 2.26
N GLY A 287 4.54 -9.07 1.82
CA GLY A 287 4.40 -7.93 0.92
C GLY A 287 3.98 -6.67 1.68
N GLU A 288 3.44 -5.68 0.98
CA GLU A 288 3.19 -4.34 1.54
C GLU A 288 2.19 -4.31 2.71
N THR A 289 1.34 -5.34 2.87
CA THR A 289 0.45 -5.42 4.03
C THR A 289 1.18 -5.71 5.35
N ALA A 290 2.46 -6.10 5.30
CA ALA A 290 3.25 -6.56 6.42
C ALA A 290 4.54 -5.75 6.58
N THR A 291 5.08 -5.73 7.80
CA THR A 291 6.38 -5.11 8.08
C THR A 291 7.55 -5.85 7.44
N ASN A 292 7.35 -7.13 7.04
CA ASN A 292 8.37 -8.00 6.48
C ASN A 292 9.66 -7.98 7.33
N GLY A 293 9.53 -8.29 8.62
CA GLY A 293 10.65 -8.24 9.56
C GLY A 293 11.23 -6.84 9.81
N GLY A 294 10.50 -5.78 9.45
CA GLY A 294 10.94 -4.39 9.62
C GLY A 294 11.94 -3.91 8.55
N ILE A 295 12.09 -4.62 7.43
CA ILE A 295 13.13 -4.36 6.41
C ILE A 295 13.07 -2.94 5.81
N HIS A 296 11.92 -2.27 5.89
CA HIS A 296 11.73 -0.90 5.38
C HIS A 296 11.97 0.18 6.43
N GLY A 297 11.96 -0.15 7.73
CA GLY A 297 12.07 0.80 8.83
C GLY A 297 11.19 2.04 8.61
N ALA A 298 11.78 3.22 8.83
CA ALA A 298 11.10 4.50 8.68
C ALA A 298 10.95 5.00 7.23
N ASN A 299 11.62 4.37 6.26
CA ASN A 299 11.63 4.82 4.87
C ASN A 299 12.07 3.71 3.91
N ARG A 300 11.15 3.24 3.08
CA ARG A 300 11.43 2.21 2.07
C ARG A 300 12.38 2.75 0.99
N LEU A 301 13.48 2.04 0.76
CA LEU A 301 14.38 2.32 -0.36
C LEU A 301 13.72 1.98 -1.70
N ALA A 302 13.94 2.83 -2.70
CA ALA A 302 13.42 2.65 -4.05
C ALA A 302 13.76 1.25 -4.61
N SER A 303 12.84 0.67 -5.39
CA SER A 303 12.89 -0.71 -5.91
C SER A 303 12.91 -1.90 -4.93
N ASN A 304 12.98 -1.69 -3.61
CA ASN A 304 13.01 -2.83 -2.66
C ASN A 304 11.66 -3.53 -2.44
N SER A 305 10.52 -2.87 -2.68
CA SER A 305 9.20 -3.41 -2.26
C SER A 305 8.78 -4.68 -3.01
N LEU A 306 8.96 -4.73 -4.33
CA LEU A 306 8.59 -5.91 -5.13
C LEU A 306 9.42 -7.14 -4.77
N VAL A 307 10.73 -6.95 -4.60
CA VAL A 307 11.65 -8.03 -4.22
C VAL A 307 11.37 -8.49 -2.79
N ALA A 308 11.15 -7.57 -1.85
CA ALA A 308 10.80 -7.90 -0.47
C ALA A 308 9.50 -8.74 -0.41
N GLY A 309 8.46 -8.35 -1.14
CA GLY A 309 7.21 -9.11 -1.18
C GLY A 309 7.40 -10.55 -1.69
N GLY A 310 8.20 -10.72 -2.74
CA GLY A 310 8.53 -12.05 -3.27
C GLY A 310 9.31 -12.93 -2.29
N ILE A 311 10.35 -12.37 -1.66
CA ILE A 311 11.19 -13.08 -0.68
C ILE A 311 10.36 -13.51 0.53
N TRP A 312 9.57 -12.61 1.12
CA TRP A 312 8.74 -12.96 2.28
C TRP A 312 7.62 -13.94 1.90
N GLY A 313 7.09 -13.86 0.68
CA GLY A 313 6.18 -14.87 0.14
C GLY A 313 6.81 -16.27 0.12
N GLU A 314 8.07 -16.39 -0.30
CA GLU A 314 8.81 -17.65 -0.28
C GLU A 314 9.08 -18.14 1.16
N ILE A 315 9.51 -17.25 2.05
CA ILE A 315 9.78 -17.55 3.46
C ILE A 315 8.52 -18.13 4.11
N VAL A 316 7.39 -17.44 3.99
CA VAL A 316 6.09 -17.89 4.53
C VAL A 316 5.69 -19.23 3.93
N ALA A 317 5.82 -19.41 2.61
CA ALA A 317 5.49 -20.67 1.94
C ALA A 317 6.31 -21.85 2.51
N ARG A 318 7.61 -21.67 2.73
CA ARG A 318 8.48 -22.70 3.34
C ARG A 318 8.02 -23.06 4.75
N GLN A 319 7.64 -22.05 5.56
CA GLN A 319 7.13 -22.30 6.90
C GLN A 319 5.81 -23.09 6.89
N ILE A 320 4.91 -22.78 5.96
CA ILE A 320 3.62 -23.49 5.79
C ILE A 320 3.87 -24.93 5.35
N VAL A 321 4.71 -25.16 4.34
CA VAL A 321 4.99 -26.51 3.83
C VAL A 321 5.55 -27.43 4.94
N ALA A 322 6.38 -26.89 5.83
CA ALA A 322 6.92 -27.65 6.96
C ALA A 322 5.86 -28.08 7.99
N ARG A 323 4.72 -27.38 8.08
CA ARG A 323 3.70 -27.56 9.13
C ARG A 323 2.36 -28.11 8.62
N ILE A 324 2.03 -27.93 7.34
CA ILE A 324 0.68 -28.20 6.80
C ILE A 324 0.18 -29.64 6.99
N LYS A 325 1.10 -30.62 7.11
CA LYS A 325 0.77 -32.03 7.37
C LYS A 325 0.30 -32.27 8.80
N THR A 326 0.82 -31.50 9.77
CA THR A 326 0.46 -31.62 11.19
C THR A 326 -0.60 -30.61 11.62
N THR A 327 -0.81 -29.54 10.84
CA THR A 327 -1.91 -28.59 11.08
C THR A 327 -3.27 -29.23 10.79
N GLY A 328 -4.13 -29.28 11.81
CA GLY A 328 -5.52 -29.73 11.70
C GLY A 328 -6.37 -28.77 10.87
N MET A 329 -7.35 -29.31 10.15
CA MET A 329 -8.33 -28.49 9.44
C MET A 329 -9.41 -28.02 10.43
N PRO A 330 -9.75 -26.72 10.47
CA PRO A 330 -10.90 -26.25 11.24
C PRO A 330 -12.18 -26.93 10.76
N LYS A 331 -13.06 -27.36 11.68
CA LYS A 331 -14.32 -28.00 11.29
C LYS A 331 -15.39 -26.94 11.00
N ASN A 332 -16.26 -27.24 10.04
CA ASN A 332 -17.23 -26.26 9.55
C ASN A 332 -18.35 -25.96 10.55
N ASP A 333 -18.76 -26.96 11.32
CA ASP A 333 -19.75 -26.89 12.40
C ASP A 333 -19.23 -26.18 13.65
N GLU A 334 -17.91 -26.16 13.86
CA GLU A 334 -17.27 -25.47 15.00
C GLU A 334 -17.13 -23.96 14.80
N ILE A 335 -17.35 -23.44 13.58
CA ILE A 335 -17.22 -22.01 13.27
C ILE A 335 -18.60 -21.44 12.91
N LYS A 336 -19.02 -20.36 13.57
CA LYS A 336 -20.28 -19.66 13.30
C LYS A 336 -20.37 -19.23 11.84
N SER A 337 -21.55 -19.32 11.23
CA SER A 337 -21.81 -18.72 9.92
C SER A 337 -22.10 -17.22 10.07
N TRP A 338 -21.94 -16.46 8.98
CA TRP A 338 -22.35 -15.06 8.98
C TRP A 338 -23.88 -14.95 9.12
N THR A 339 -24.34 -14.01 9.95
CA THR A 339 -25.76 -13.71 10.16
C THR A 339 -26.02 -12.24 9.96
N TYR A 340 -27.07 -11.90 9.22
CA TYR A 340 -27.49 -10.51 9.03
C TYR A 340 -28.50 -10.09 10.10
N HIS A 341 -28.43 -8.83 10.51
CA HIS A 341 -29.52 -8.17 11.24
C HIS A 341 -30.55 -7.60 10.24
N SER A 342 -31.81 -7.52 10.66
CA SER A 342 -33.00 -7.32 9.80
C SER A 342 -33.27 -5.86 9.36
N ARG A 343 -32.23 -5.12 8.98
CA ARG A 343 -32.32 -3.69 8.63
C ARG A 343 -31.86 -3.42 7.19
N LYS A 344 -32.02 -2.17 6.73
CA LYS A 344 -31.75 -1.74 5.34
C LYS A 344 -30.25 -1.54 5.08
N PRO A 345 -29.79 -1.72 3.83
CA PRO A 345 -28.42 -1.37 3.43
C PRO A 345 -28.10 0.13 3.64
N VAL A 346 -26.83 0.44 3.90
CA VAL A 346 -26.33 1.81 4.03
C VAL A 346 -26.28 2.48 2.65
N ASP A 347 -26.68 3.75 2.57
CA ASP A 347 -26.65 4.55 1.35
C ASP A 347 -25.21 4.84 0.90
N ALA A 348 -24.96 4.72 -0.41
CA ALA A 348 -23.62 4.92 -0.99
C ALA A 348 -23.12 6.37 -0.85
N GLY A 349 -24.01 7.36 -0.84
CA GLY A 349 -23.66 8.77 -0.61
C GLY A 349 -23.16 9.02 0.81
N VAL A 350 -23.76 8.35 1.80
CA VAL A 350 -23.27 8.38 3.20
C VAL A 350 -21.88 7.76 3.30
N ILE A 351 -21.64 6.63 2.62
CA ILE A 351 -20.32 5.99 2.58
C ILE A 351 -19.28 6.93 1.97
N GLN A 352 -19.59 7.52 0.82
CA GLN A 352 -18.69 8.44 0.12
C GLN A 352 -18.38 9.68 0.96
N MET A 353 -19.38 10.24 1.66
CA MET A 353 -19.18 11.37 2.57
C MET A 353 -18.14 11.07 3.65
N TYR A 354 -18.24 9.91 4.33
CA TYR A 354 -17.25 9.55 5.35
C TYR A 354 -15.85 9.29 4.76
N LEU A 355 -15.77 8.65 3.59
CA LEU A 355 -14.50 8.45 2.90
C LEU A 355 -13.82 9.79 2.59
N ASP A 356 -14.57 10.76 2.08
CA ASP A 356 -14.03 12.09 1.72
C ASP A 356 -13.54 12.86 2.94
N ILE A 357 -14.26 12.76 4.07
CA ILE A 357 -13.87 13.37 5.35
C ILE A 357 -12.56 12.73 5.85
N ILE A 358 -12.51 11.40 5.96
CA ILE A 358 -11.32 10.68 6.47
C ILE A 358 -10.11 11.00 5.59
N ARG A 359 -10.24 10.89 4.27
CA ARG A 359 -9.16 11.15 3.32
C ARG A 359 -8.64 12.58 3.38
N SER A 360 -9.53 13.54 3.60
CA SER A 360 -9.15 14.95 3.75
C SER A 360 -8.36 15.16 5.03
N ILE A 361 -8.83 14.64 6.17
CA ILE A 361 -8.12 14.71 7.46
C ILE A 361 -6.74 14.03 7.35
N MET A 362 -6.68 12.81 6.81
CA MET A 362 -5.43 12.08 6.63
C MET A 362 -4.44 12.85 5.75
N TRP A 363 -4.93 13.52 4.70
CA TRP A 363 -4.09 14.33 3.82
C TRP A 363 -3.54 15.59 4.50
N THR A 364 -4.37 16.30 5.26
CA THR A 364 -4.01 17.61 5.85
C THR A 364 -3.30 17.50 7.18
N GLU A 365 -3.66 16.52 8.02
CA GLU A 365 -3.23 16.44 9.42
C GLU A 365 -2.29 15.25 9.71
N VAL A 366 -2.39 14.17 8.94
CA VAL A 366 -1.57 12.94 9.09
C VAL A 366 -0.69 12.69 7.86
N GLY A 367 -0.56 13.72 7.01
CA GLY A 367 0.10 13.64 5.73
C GLY A 367 1.63 13.75 5.82
N LEU A 368 2.19 14.43 4.83
CA LEU A 368 3.64 14.58 4.64
C LEU A 368 4.34 15.35 5.77
N VAL A 369 3.69 16.38 6.29
CA VAL A 369 4.18 17.22 7.42
C VAL A 369 3.10 17.21 8.48
N ARG A 370 3.49 16.94 9.72
CA ARG A 370 2.57 16.74 10.85
C ARG A 370 2.95 17.67 11.97
N ASP A 371 1.98 18.13 12.75
CA ASP A 371 2.22 18.91 13.96
C ASP A 371 1.35 18.38 15.11
N TYR A 372 1.53 18.95 16.29
CA TYR A 372 0.78 18.53 17.48
C TYR A 372 -0.74 18.72 17.30
N ASP A 373 -1.18 19.87 16.81
CA ASP A 373 -2.61 20.21 16.75
C ASP A 373 -3.35 19.40 15.69
N GLY A 374 -2.75 19.22 14.50
CA GLY A 374 -3.26 18.36 13.44
C GLY A 374 -3.40 16.92 13.91
N LEU A 375 -2.36 16.33 14.50
CA LEU A 375 -2.44 14.94 15.00
C LEU A 375 -3.46 14.79 16.13
N LYS A 376 -3.57 15.78 17.03
CA LYS A 376 -4.58 15.79 18.10
C LYS A 376 -6.00 15.81 17.52
N ASN A 377 -6.25 16.65 16.51
CA ASN A 377 -7.56 16.76 15.88
C ASN A 377 -7.93 15.49 15.10
N ALA A 378 -6.99 14.98 14.30
CA ALA A 378 -7.17 13.78 13.48
C ALA A 378 -7.59 12.59 14.33
N ARG A 379 -6.84 12.28 15.40
CA ARG A 379 -7.13 11.17 16.31
C ARG A 379 -8.51 11.25 16.94
N ARG A 380 -8.91 12.45 17.38
CA ARG A 380 -10.22 12.64 18.02
C ARG A 380 -11.36 12.45 17.01
N THR A 381 -11.20 13.05 15.83
CA THR A 381 -12.26 13.08 14.81
C THR A 381 -12.42 11.72 14.14
N ILE A 382 -11.32 11.09 13.73
CA ILE A 382 -11.36 9.77 13.07
C ILE A 382 -11.85 8.70 14.06
N SER A 383 -11.46 8.73 15.33
CA SER A 383 -12.00 7.81 16.34
C SER A 383 -13.51 7.93 16.49
N GLY A 384 -14.06 9.15 16.47
CA GLY A 384 -15.51 9.36 16.49
C GLY A 384 -16.20 8.77 15.27
N ILE A 385 -15.65 9.01 14.08
CA ILE A 385 -16.16 8.47 12.81
C ILE A 385 -16.12 6.94 12.80
N GLU A 386 -15.00 6.33 13.22
CA GLU A 386 -14.82 4.89 13.27
C GLU A 386 -15.86 4.23 14.17
N ARG A 387 -16.11 4.78 15.37
CA ARG A 387 -17.16 4.29 16.27
C ARG A 387 -18.56 4.39 15.67
N THR A 388 -18.87 5.46 14.96
CA THR A 388 -20.17 5.59 14.26
C THR A 388 -20.30 4.55 13.15
N ILE A 389 -19.24 4.33 12.37
CA ILE A 389 -19.25 3.31 11.31
C ILE A 389 -19.48 1.92 11.91
N GLU A 390 -18.78 1.58 12.99
CA GLU A 390 -18.89 0.26 13.62
C GLU A 390 -20.28 0.04 14.21
N ASN A 391 -20.74 0.95 15.07
CA ASN A 391 -21.96 0.76 15.87
C ASN A 391 -23.24 1.02 15.08
N ASP A 392 -23.25 2.03 14.20
CA ASP A 392 -24.48 2.53 13.59
C ASP A 392 -24.65 2.10 12.13
N LEU A 393 -23.55 1.82 11.42
CA LEU A 393 -23.58 1.48 9.98
C LEU A 393 -23.30 0.00 9.70
N TYR A 394 -22.29 -0.58 10.36
CA TYR A 394 -21.80 -1.92 10.03
C TYR A 394 -22.60 -3.04 10.69
N HIS A 395 -22.86 -2.95 12.00
CA HIS A 395 -23.59 -4.00 12.73
C HIS A 395 -25.07 -4.10 12.35
N ASP A 396 -25.63 -3.01 11.84
CA ASP A 396 -27.06 -2.78 11.71
C ASP A 396 -27.63 -3.09 10.30
N GLY A 397 -26.99 -3.91 9.45
CA GLY A 397 -27.59 -4.27 8.16
C GLY A 397 -26.77 -5.21 7.25
N PRO A 398 -27.24 -5.46 6.01
CA PRO A 398 -26.47 -6.14 4.97
C PRO A 398 -25.20 -5.37 4.64
N ILE A 399 -24.05 -6.05 4.66
CA ILE A 399 -22.77 -5.43 4.30
C ILE A 399 -22.58 -5.41 2.79
N SER A 400 -22.02 -4.31 2.29
CA SER A 400 -21.56 -4.15 0.92
C SER A 400 -20.04 -4.06 0.89
N ASP A 401 -19.45 -4.27 -0.29
CA ASP A 401 -18.02 -4.08 -0.52
C ASP A 401 -17.56 -2.67 -0.09
N GLN A 402 -18.31 -1.65 -0.47
CA GLN A 402 -18.01 -0.25 -0.12
C GLN A 402 -18.07 0.01 1.39
N LEU A 403 -19.01 -0.63 2.11
CA LEU A 403 -19.11 -0.49 3.56
C LEU A 403 -17.94 -1.18 4.26
N VAL A 404 -17.52 -2.37 3.78
CA VAL A 404 -16.31 -3.05 4.27
C VAL A 404 -15.08 -2.18 4.03
N THR A 405 -14.95 -1.60 2.83
CA THR A 405 -13.87 -0.65 2.52
C THR A 405 -13.85 0.55 3.45
N LEU A 406 -15.01 1.20 3.69
CA LEU A 406 -15.10 2.34 4.60
C LEU A 406 -14.67 1.97 6.02
N ARG A 407 -15.17 0.84 6.55
CA ARG A 407 -14.81 0.33 7.87
C ARG A 407 -13.31 0.11 7.99
N ASN A 408 -12.69 -0.50 6.98
CA ASN A 408 -11.25 -0.76 6.97
C ASN A 408 -10.44 0.53 6.86
N ILE A 409 -10.82 1.46 5.97
CA ILE A 409 -10.17 2.77 5.84
C ILE A 409 -10.23 3.56 7.14
N ALA A 410 -11.39 3.61 7.80
CA ALA A 410 -11.55 4.34 9.06
C ALA A 410 -10.63 3.78 10.17
N LEU A 411 -10.59 2.45 10.32
CA LEU A 411 -9.73 1.80 11.30
C LEU A 411 -8.25 2.03 11.00
N VAL A 412 -7.80 1.82 9.75
CA VAL A 412 -6.38 2.00 9.40
C VAL A 412 -5.96 3.47 9.50
N ALA A 413 -6.83 4.40 9.15
CA ALA A 413 -6.61 5.83 9.35
C ALA A 413 -6.44 6.17 10.84
N GLN A 414 -7.29 5.61 11.70
CA GLN A 414 -7.18 5.82 13.15
C GLN A 414 -5.86 5.28 13.70
N LEU A 415 -5.51 4.05 13.36
CA LEU A 415 -4.26 3.42 13.81
C LEU A 415 -3.03 4.18 13.31
N THR A 416 -3.08 4.70 12.08
CA THR A 416 -2.02 5.53 11.51
C THR A 416 -1.88 6.86 12.26
N ALA A 417 -2.99 7.52 12.58
CA ALA A 417 -2.99 8.76 13.35
C ALA A 417 -2.50 8.55 14.79
N GLU A 418 -2.85 7.43 15.42
CA GLU A 418 -2.37 7.04 16.75
C GLU A 418 -0.87 6.78 16.75
N ALA A 419 -0.37 5.95 15.82
CA ALA A 419 1.05 5.68 15.69
C ALA A 419 1.85 6.98 15.46
N ALA A 420 1.35 7.86 14.59
CA ALA A 420 1.98 9.15 14.31
C ALA A 420 1.97 10.11 15.51
N TRP A 421 0.93 10.04 16.34
CA TRP A 421 0.89 10.81 17.57
C TRP A 421 1.89 10.30 18.59
N GLU A 422 1.89 9.00 18.86
CA GLU A 422 2.74 8.39 19.90
C GLU A 422 4.22 8.57 19.56
N ASN A 423 4.58 8.46 18.28
CA ASN A 423 5.94 8.74 17.83
C ASN A 423 6.24 10.24 17.84
N LYS A 424 7.10 10.69 18.76
CA LYS A 424 7.51 12.10 18.90
C LYS A 424 8.78 12.43 18.10
N ILE A 425 9.37 11.46 17.42
CA ILE A 425 10.69 11.57 16.80
C ILE A 425 10.54 11.62 15.28
N SER A 426 10.97 12.72 14.66
CA SER A 426 11.03 12.81 13.20
C SER A 426 12.10 11.85 12.66
N ALA A 427 11.67 10.87 11.85
CA ALA A 427 12.52 9.88 11.21
C ALA A 427 11.93 9.44 9.86
N GLY A 428 12.76 9.42 8.81
CA GLY A 428 12.35 8.96 7.48
C GLY A 428 11.09 9.65 6.95
N CYS A 429 10.03 8.87 6.71
CA CYS A 429 8.75 9.36 6.20
C CYS A 429 7.85 9.99 7.28
N HIS A 430 8.20 9.84 8.56
CA HIS A 430 7.50 10.49 9.66
C HIS A 430 8.21 11.80 10.00
N TYR A 431 7.59 12.93 9.62
CA TYR A 431 8.14 14.26 9.90
C TYR A 431 7.14 15.07 10.72
N ARG A 432 7.55 15.44 11.93
CA ARG A 432 6.84 16.36 12.82
C ARG A 432 7.52 17.73 12.80
N SER A 433 6.78 18.75 12.38
CA SER A 433 7.14 20.13 12.68
C SER A 433 6.92 20.38 14.18
N ASN A 434 7.87 21.11 14.79
CA ASN A 434 7.93 21.37 16.23
C ASN A 434 6.61 21.81 16.85
#